data_AF-F2BE76-F1
#
_entry.id   AF-F2BE76-F1
#
_cell.length_a   1.000
_cell.length_b   1.000
_cell.length_c   1.000
_cell.angle_alpha   90.00
_cell.angle_beta   90.00
_cell.angle_gamma   90.00
#
_symmetry.space_group_name_H-M   'P 1'
#
loop_
_entity.id
_entity.type
_entity.pdbx_description
1 polymer ?
#
loop_
_entity_poly.entity_id
_entity_poly.type
_entity_poly.pdbx_seq_one_letter_code
_entity_poly.pdbx_strand_id
1 'polypeptide(L)'
;MMVPDFPVQPVNRAAVGAFDAAVGLDGQENARVAVPGFVARAAAMQRQLLRRDDDGFLVRVAHGWFLYFRLRRAASQMVQNGGILLDKPLPVHGRGRLKAAFQTASPPQLRYNRAFSQRLCVPRFFRRLPMLLSDFDFHLPEHLIAQHPPAERGASRLLVALPDGTLRDETFAFLPQLVRAGDLFVFNNTKVVKARLFGQKESGGRIEALIERVLDAHTALAHIRASKSPKPGTVLLFDGGIRAEMTERAGELFTLRFAGEQSVWQILERHGRLPLPPYIARAAAAEDEARYQTVYAKHQGAVAAPTAGLHFTEALLAELEARGARTAEITLHVGAGTFQPVRTENVAEHKMHSEWYDIPAETAEAVAETKALGGRVWAVGTTSVRALESAARATGCLSAGSGDTDIFLTPGCRFNVADCLITNFHLPKSTLLMLVSAFAGTEEIRRIYRHAVEREYRFFSYGDAMVLGRKEAV
;
A
#
# COMPACT_ATOMS: atom_id res chain seq x y z
N MET A 1 42.06 9.26 -26.95
CA MET A 1 42.36 7.83 -27.18
C MET A 1 41.04 7.12 -27.40
N MET A 2 40.95 6.40 -28.52
CA MET A 2 39.73 5.77 -29.02
C MET A 2 39.26 4.62 -28.13
N VAL A 3 37.95 4.48 -28.00
CA VAL A 3 37.29 3.29 -27.47
C VAL A 3 37.33 2.21 -28.56
N PRO A 4 37.80 0.98 -28.30
CA PRO A 4 37.59 -0.14 -29.20
C PRO A 4 36.32 -0.91 -28.83
N ASP A 5 35.53 -1.20 -29.85
CA ASP A 5 34.44 -2.18 -29.89
C ASP A 5 34.94 -3.64 -29.76
N PHE A 6 33.98 -4.56 -29.64
CA PHE A 6 34.01 -6.05 -29.79
C PHE A 6 33.93 -6.88 -28.49
N PRO A 7 33.44 -8.15 -28.53
CA PRO A 7 32.26 -8.69 -29.24
C PRO A 7 31.37 -9.57 -28.32
N VAL A 8 30.13 -9.81 -28.74
CA VAL A 8 29.25 -10.84 -28.16
C VAL A 8 29.65 -12.23 -28.69
N GLN A 9 30.01 -13.16 -27.81
CA GLN A 9 30.25 -14.59 -28.09
C GLN A 9 29.74 -15.46 -26.91
N PRO A 10 29.46 -16.77 -27.11
CA PRO A 10 28.27 -17.45 -26.60
C PRO A 10 28.45 -18.13 -25.24
N VAL A 11 27.33 -18.32 -24.55
CA VAL A 11 27.24 -19.02 -23.25
C VAL A 11 27.65 -20.49 -23.41
N ASN A 12 28.77 -20.84 -22.79
CA ASN A 12 29.31 -22.18 -22.68
C ASN A 12 28.55 -22.98 -21.59
N ARG A 13 28.15 -24.22 -21.91
CA ARG A 13 27.45 -25.16 -21.03
C ARG A 13 28.45 -25.84 -20.10
N ALA A 14 28.74 -25.26 -18.94
CA ALA A 14 29.38 -25.98 -17.83
C ALA A 14 29.33 -25.18 -16.52
N ALA A 15 28.15 -25.07 -15.90
CA ALA A 15 28.01 -24.69 -14.49
C ALA A 15 26.59 -25.02 -13.99
N VAL A 16 26.23 -26.30 -14.01
CA VAL A 16 25.09 -26.83 -13.23
C VAL A 16 25.64 -28.04 -12.49
N GLY A 17 26.19 -27.77 -11.31
CA GLY A 17 26.82 -28.78 -10.47
C GLY A 17 27.22 -28.17 -9.15
N ALA A 18 26.22 -27.83 -8.32
CA ALA A 18 26.30 -27.77 -6.85
C ALA A 18 25.06 -27.05 -6.30
N PHE A 19 23.97 -27.78 -6.01
CA PHE A 19 23.06 -27.47 -4.91
C PHE A 19 22.14 -28.67 -4.67
N ASP A 20 22.69 -29.75 -4.12
CA ASP A 20 21.94 -30.85 -3.53
C ASP A 20 22.79 -31.49 -2.43
N ALA A 21 22.82 -30.84 -1.27
CA ALA A 21 23.39 -31.40 -0.05
C ALA A 21 22.81 -30.68 1.18
N ALA A 22 21.50 -30.84 1.42
CA ALA A 22 20.88 -30.71 2.75
C ALA A 22 19.37 -30.96 2.64
N VAL A 23 18.95 -32.23 2.62
CA VAL A 23 17.90 -32.81 3.47
C VAL A 23 18.01 -34.32 3.25
N GLY A 24 18.59 -35.02 4.23
CA GLY A 24 18.61 -36.48 4.24
C GLY A 24 17.20 -37.01 4.53
N LEU A 25 16.70 -37.84 3.62
CA LEU A 25 15.62 -38.78 3.88
C LEU A 25 16.03 -40.11 3.23
N ASP A 26 16.37 -41.06 4.09
CA ASP A 26 16.63 -42.45 3.78
C ASP A 26 15.36 -43.14 3.25
N GLY A 27 15.55 -44.02 2.27
CA GLY A 27 14.65 -45.15 2.02
C GLY A 27 13.83 -45.11 0.72
N GLN A 28 14.31 -45.90 -0.25
CA GLN A 28 13.55 -46.58 -1.33
C GLN A 28 13.21 -45.78 -2.61
N GLU A 29 13.98 -46.13 -3.65
CA GLU A 29 13.85 -46.02 -5.11
C GLU A 29 12.46 -45.65 -5.70
N ASN A 30 12.37 -44.55 -6.47
CA ASN A 30 12.22 -44.60 -7.95
C ASN A 30 11.89 -43.23 -8.60
N ALA A 31 12.47 -43.03 -9.79
CA ALA A 31 12.08 -42.13 -10.89
C ALA A 31 12.29 -40.60 -10.76
N ARG A 32 13.48 -40.14 -11.17
CA ARG A 32 13.71 -38.80 -11.73
C ARG A 32 12.99 -38.69 -13.09
N VAL A 33 11.91 -37.91 -13.17
CA VAL A 33 11.29 -37.52 -14.45
C VAL A 33 11.71 -36.09 -14.80
N ALA A 34 12.71 -35.98 -15.67
CA ALA A 34 13.09 -34.74 -16.31
C ALA A 34 12.03 -34.34 -17.36
N VAL A 35 11.66 -33.06 -17.42
CA VAL A 35 10.76 -32.48 -18.45
C VAL A 35 11.55 -31.42 -19.24
N PRO A 36 12.49 -31.79 -20.13
CA PRO A 36 13.37 -30.81 -20.77
C PRO A 36 12.69 -30.05 -21.93
N GLY A 37 11.71 -30.65 -22.60
CA GLY A 37 11.14 -30.12 -23.84
C GLY A 37 10.17 -28.95 -23.69
N PHE A 38 9.42 -28.88 -22.58
CA PHE A 38 8.37 -27.86 -22.40
C PHE A 38 8.90 -26.58 -21.74
N VAL A 39 9.85 -26.71 -20.80
CA VAL A 39 10.52 -25.57 -20.16
C VAL A 39 11.30 -24.74 -21.19
N ALA A 40 11.95 -25.40 -22.15
CA ALA A 40 12.63 -24.74 -23.27
C ALA A 40 11.67 -23.96 -24.19
N ARG A 41 10.45 -24.50 -24.43
CA ARG A 41 9.42 -23.80 -25.23
C ARG A 41 8.73 -22.66 -24.48
N ALA A 42 8.58 -22.77 -23.16
CA ALA A 42 8.07 -21.68 -22.33
C ALA A 42 9.06 -20.50 -22.24
N ALA A 43 10.35 -20.80 -22.16
CA ALA A 43 11.44 -19.82 -22.24
C ALA A 43 11.45 -19.07 -23.58
N ALA A 44 11.15 -19.75 -24.69
CA ALA A 44 11.05 -19.13 -26.01
C ALA A 44 9.80 -18.23 -26.22
N MET A 45 8.78 -18.33 -25.36
CA MET A 45 7.54 -17.53 -25.47
C MET A 45 7.42 -16.35 -24.48
N GLN A 46 8.51 -15.94 -23.79
CA GLN A 46 8.45 -14.93 -22.71
C GLN A 46 7.38 -15.25 -21.63
N ARG A 47 7.11 -16.53 -21.35
CA ARG A 47 6.12 -16.94 -20.35
C ARG A 47 6.82 -17.38 -19.06
N GLN A 48 6.54 -16.70 -17.95
CA GLN A 48 7.00 -17.10 -16.63
C GLN A 48 6.16 -18.27 -16.12
N LEU A 49 6.81 -19.39 -15.80
CA LEU A 49 6.25 -20.43 -14.95
C LEU A 49 6.13 -19.84 -13.54
N LEU A 50 4.91 -19.71 -13.03
CA LEU A 50 4.67 -19.04 -11.75
C LEU A 50 4.64 -20.02 -10.58
N ARG A 51 4.14 -21.24 -10.79
CA ARG A 51 4.04 -22.26 -9.75
C ARG A 51 3.97 -23.68 -10.33
N ARG A 52 4.50 -24.64 -9.60
CA ARG A 52 4.36 -26.09 -9.80
C ARG A 52 3.88 -26.70 -8.49
N ASP A 53 2.92 -27.61 -8.55
CA ASP A 53 2.55 -28.51 -7.45
C ASP A 53 2.47 -29.96 -7.96
N ASP A 54 2.07 -30.89 -7.09
CA ASP A 54 1.97 -32.32 -7.40
C ASP A 54 0.89 -32.63 -8.45
N ASP A 55 -0.06 -31.71 -8.65
CA ASP A 55 -1.24 -31.86 -9.49
C ASP A 55 -1.14 -31.07 -10.81
N GLY A 56 -0.17 -30.17 -10.99
CA GLY A 56 -0.07 -29.36 -12.20
C GLY A 56 0.93 -28.20 -12.22
N PHE A 57 0.79 -27.35 -13.25
CA PHE A 57 1.63 -26.16 -13.47
C PHE A 57 0.79 -24.94 -13.86
N LEU A 58 1.17 -23.77 -13.34
CA LEU A 58 0.54 -22.48 -13.64
C LEU A 58 1.49 -21.58 -14.44
N VAL A 59 1.03 -21.10 -15.59
CA VAL A 59 1.81 -20.27 -16.51
C VAL A 59 1.11 -18.94 -16.75
N ARG A 60 1.84 -17.82 -16.64
CA ARG A 60 1.33 -16.51 -17.03
C ARG A 60 1.34 -16.37 -18.56
N VAL A 61 0.19 -16.00 -19.11
CA VAL A 61 0.03 -15.58 -20.51
C VAL A 61 -0.21 -14.07 -20.53
N ALA A 62 0.20 -13.39 -21.60
CA ALA A 62 0.16 -11.92 -21.70
C ALA A 62 -1.21 -11.32 -21.30
N HIS A 63 -1.22 -10.09 -20.79
CA HIS A 63 -2.41 -9.35 -20.36
C HIS A 63 -3.15 -9.94 -19.13
N GLY A 64 -2.42 -10.46 -18.14
CA GLY A 64 -3.02 -10.92 -16.88
C GLY A 64 -3.80 -12.23 -16.98
N TRP A 65 -3.67 -12.97 -18.09
CA TRP A 65 -4.29 -14.27 -18.27
C TRP A 65 -3.39 -15.37 -17.69
N PHE A 66 -3.98 -16.41 -17.11
CA PHE A 66 -3.25 -17.55 -16.55
C PHE A 66 -3.79 -18.85 -17.14
N LEU A 67 -2.90 -19.79 -17.44
CA LEU A 67 -3.22 -21.14 -17.87
C LEU A 67 -2.74 -22.13 -16.80
N TYR A 68 -3.66 -22.96 -16.31
CA TYR A 68 -3.37 -24.06 -15.39
C TYR A 68 -3.46 -25.40 -16.13
N PHE A 69 -2.39 -26.19 -16.04
CA PHE A 69 -2.29 -27.50 -16.68
C PHE A 69 -2.26 -28.58 -15.60
N ARG A 70 -3.27 -29.47 -15.56
CA ARG A 70 -3.35 -30.56 -14.58
C ARG A 70 -2.64 -31.81 -15.10
N LEU A 71 -1.81 -32.44 -14.28
CA LEU A 71 -1.21 -33.75 -14.55
C LEU A 71 -2.15 -34.85 -14.03
N ARG A 72 -2.44 -35.88 -14.83
CA ARG A 72 -3.00 -37.15 -14.30
C ARG A 72 -1.89 -38.19 -14.21
N ARG A 73 -1.78 -38.87 -13.06
CA ARG A 73 -1.16 -40.20 -13.00
C ARG A 73 -2.14 -41.18 -13.66
N ALA A 74 -1.80 -41.70 -14.83
CA ALA A 74 -2.54 -42.81 -15.42
C ALA A 74 -2.33 -44.05 -14.53
N ALA A 75 -3.43 -44.62 -14.03
CA ALA A 75 -3.42 -45.91 -13.37
C ALA A 75 -2.96 -46.99 -14.36
N SER A 76 -2.17 -47.92 -13.83
CA SER A 76 -1.47 -49.03 -14.46
C SER A 76 -2.22 -49.74 -15.60
N GLN A 77 -1.89 -49.42 -16.85
CA GLN A 77 -1.84 -50.33 -18.02
C GLN A 77 -1.57 -49.52 -19.29
N MET A 78 -0.38 -48.93 -19.41
CA MET A 78 0.21 -48.52 -20.70
C MET A 78 1.67 -48.06 -20.49
N VAL A 79 2.48 -48.91 -19.86
CA VAL A 79 3.93 -48.76 -19.91
C VAL A 79 4.40 -49.45 -21.17
N GLN A 80 4.58 -48.70 -22.26
CA GLN A 80 5.61 -49.04 -23.24
C GLN A 80 6.00 -47.93 -24.22
N ASN A 81 5.31 -46.79 -24.27
CA ASN A 81 5.80 -45.63 -25.03
C ASN A 81 5.50 -44.35 -24.23
N GLY A 82 6.53 -43.74 -23.65
CA GLY A 82 6.45 -42.63 -22.69
C GLY A 82 5.79 -41.34 -23.21
N GLY A 83 4.46 -41.35 -23.32
CA GLY A 83 3.63 -40.18 -23.64
C GLY A 83 2.76 -39.76 -22.46
N ILE A 84 2.71 -38.44 -22.20
CA ILE A 84 1.69 -37.82 -21.35
C ILE A 84 0.45 -37.59 -22.22
N LEU A 85 -0.70 -38.17 -21.86
CA LEU A 85 -1.99 -37.86 -22.49
C LEU A 85 -2.52 -36.52 -21.97
N LEU A 86 -2.73 -35.56 -22.87
CA LEU A 86 -3.55 -34.36 -22.63
C LEU A 86 -4.94 -34.63 -23.20
N ASP A 87 -5.97 -34.63 -22.35
CA ASP A 87 -7.32 -34.99 -22.80
C ASP A 87 -8.05 -33.81 -23.49
N LYS A 88 -8.78 -34.13 -24.57
CA LYS A 88 -9.86 -33.28 -25.10
C LYS A 88 -11.11 -33.53 -24.25
N PRO A 89 -11.97 -32.53 -24.00
CA PRO A 89 -13.13 -32.72 -23.12
C PRO A 89 -14.18 -33.66 -23.73
N LEU A 90 -14.59 -34.69 -22.98
CA LEU A 90 -15.73 -35.56 -23.29
C LEU A 90 -17.07 -34.84 -22.96
N PRO A 91 -18.11 -34.97 -23.79
CA PRO A 91 -19.43 -34.44 -23.47
C PRO A 91 -20.21 -35.40 -22.56
N VAL A 92 -20.89 -34.85 -21.54
CA VAL A 92 -21.92 -35.57 -20.77
C VAL A 92 -23.28 -35.06 -21.24
N HIS A 93 -24.01 -35.86 -22.00
CA HIS A 93 -25.46 -35.70 -22.19
C HIS A 93 -26.16 -37.04 -22.03
N GLY A 94 -27.24 -37.04 -21.24
CA GLY A 94 -28.07 -38.20 -20.97
C GLY A 94 -28.98 -38.58 -22.15
N ARG A 95 -29.28 -39.89 -22.20
CA ARG A 95 -30.32 -40.61 -22.95
C ARG A 95 -30.37 -40.44 -24.49
N GLY A 96 -29.90 -41.45 -25.21
CA GLY A 96 -30.21 -41.66 -26.64
C GLY A 96 -29.40 -42.78 -27.27
N ARG A 97 -30.04 -43.59 -28.14
CA ARG A 97 -29.60 -44.90 -28.65
C ARG A 97 -28.56 -44.86 -29.79
N LEU A 98 -27.75 -45.93 -29.85
CA LEU A 98 -27.27 -46.74 -31.00
C LEU A 98 -26.76 -46.06 -32.29
N LYS A 99 -25.55 -46.48 -32.74
CA LYS A 99 -25.26 -47.47 -33.81
C LYS A 99 -24.08 -47.05 -34.71
N ALA A 100 -23.12 -47.98 -34.87
CA ALA A 100 -22.36 -48.36 -36.08
C ALA A 100 -21.65 -47.25 -36.92
N ALA A 101 -20.50 -47.41 -37.57
CA ALA A 101 -19.69 -48.55 -37.99
C ALA A 101 -18.43 -47.98 -38.72
N PHE A 102 -17.29 -48.67 -38.64
CA PHE A 102 -16.24 -48.85 -39.70
C PHE A 102 -15.57 -47.58 -40.29
N GLN A 103 -14.39 -47.56 -40.91
CA GLN A 103 -13.14 -48.33 -40.96
C GLN A 103 -12.14 -47.40 -41.68
N THR A 104 -10.87 -47.44 -41.27
CA THR A 104 -9.64 -47.24 -42.07
C THR A 104 -9.47 -46.11 -43.10
N ALA A 105 -8.37 -45.37 -42.89
CA ALA A 105 -7.33 -44.98 -43.84
C ALA A 105 -7.39 -43.62 -44.59
N SER A 106 -6.35 -42.85 -44.27
CA SER A 106 -5.57 -41.92 -45.11
C SER A 106 -6.04 -40.46 -45.28
N PRO A 107 -5.07 -39.53 -45.38
CA PRO A 107 -5.21 -38.16 -44.89
C PRO A 107 -5.62 -37.18 -46.00
N PRO A 108 -6.26 -36.05 -45.64
CA PRO A 108 -5.84 -34.82 -46.30
C PRO A 108 -5.76 -33.61 -45.37
N GLN A 109 -4.63 -32.93 -45.51
CA GLN A 109 -4.51 -31.50 -45.80
C GLN A 109 -5.34 -30.54 -44.94
N LEU A 110 -4.60 -29.69 -44.22
CA LEU A 110 -5.06 -28.44 -43.63
C LEU A 110 -5.95 -27.64 -44.60
N ARG A 111 -7.25 -27.59 -44.30
CA ARG A 111 -8.11 -26.48 -44.69
C ARG A 111 -8.60 -25.78 -43.43
N TYR A 112 -8.18 -24.53 -43.29
CA TYR A 112 -8.59 -23.61 -42.24
C TYR A 112 -10.08 -23.28 -42.47
N ASN A 113 -10.98 -23.93 -41.75
CA ASN A 113 -12.42 -23.69 -41.88
C ASN A 113 -12.90 -22.74 -40.79
N ARG A 114 -13.40 -21.57 -41.21
CA ARG A 114 -13.74 -20.39 -40.41
C ARG A 114 -15.13 -20.52 -39.76
N ALA A 115 -15.44 -21.68 -39.17
CA ALA A 115 -16.74 -21.98 -38.57
C ALA A 115 -16.61 -22.95 -37.38
N PHE A 116 -15.92 -22.54 -36.32
CA PHE A 116 -15.93 -23.22 -35.03
C PHE A 116 -15.66 -22.22 -33.90
N SER A 117 -16.47 -21.17 -33.82
CA SER A 117 -16.37 -20.11 -32.80
C SER A 117 -17.58 -20.07 -31.88
N GLN A 118 -18.19 -21.22 -31.58
CA GLN A 118 -19.25 -21.29 -30.56
C GLN A 118 -19.14 -22.58 -29.74
N ARG A 119 -19.09 -22.38 -28.41
CA ARG A 119 -19.20 -23.38 -27.33
C ARG A 119 -17.92 -24.15 -26.94
N LEU A 120 -16.94 -23.41 -26.43
CA LEU A 120 -16.10 -23.89 -25.33
C LEU A 120 -16.65 -23.29 -24.03
N CYS A 121 -17.52 -24.03 -23.34
CA CYS A 121 -17.93 -23.70 -21.99
C CYS A 121 -16.78 -24.12 -21.06
N VAL A 122 -15.85 -23.20 -20.79
CA VAL A 122 -14.79 -23.40 -19.81
C VAL A 122 -15.42 -23.20 -18.42
N PRO A 123 -15.39 -24.19 -17.50
CA PRO A 123 -15.84 -23.95 -16.14
C PRO A 123 -14.89 -22.94 -15.50
N ARG A 124 -15.37 -21.70 -15.37
CA ARG A 124 -14.66 -20.58 -14.75
C ARG A 124 -14.58 -20.79 -13.23
N PHE A 125 -13.63 -21.62 -12.78
CA PHE A 125 -13.13 -21.52 -11.42
C PHE A 125 -12.09 -20.39 -11.36
N PHE A 126 -12.56 -19.14 -11.37
CA PHE A 126 -11.72 -18.00 -11.02
C PHE A 126 -11.57 -17.97 -9.49
N ARG A 127 -10.57 -18.66 -8.97
CA ARG A 127 -10.09 -18.36 -7.62
C ARG A 127 -9.23 -17.11 -7.74
N ARG A 128 -9.70 -15.97 -7.22
CA ARG A 128 -8.90 -14.74 -7.16
C ARG A 128 -7.62 -15.09 -6.39
N LEU A 129 -6.47 -14.99 -7.05
CA LEU A 129 -5.18 -15.24 -6.38
C LEU A 129 -5.03 -14.25 -5.22
N PRO A 130 -4.43 -14.67 -4.09
CA PRO A 130 -4.18 -13.77 -2.98
C PRO A 130 -3.26 -12.64 -3.44
N MET A 131 -3.55 -11.42 -2.99
CA MET A 131 -2.72 -10.25 -3.23
C MET A 131 -1.49 -10.33 -2.32
N LEU A 132 -0.30 -10.28 -2.92
CA LEU A 132 0.94 -10.46 -2.19
C LEU A 132 1.62 -9.12 -1.90
N LEU A 133 2.37 -9.05 -0.80
CA LEU A 133 3.15 -7.87 -0.44
C LEU A 133 4.16 -7.50 -1.53
N SER A 134 4.73 -8.50 -2.22
CA SER A 134 5.65 -8.32 -3.34
C SER A 134 5.02 -7.66 -4.56
N ASP A 135 3.68 -7.66 -4.69
CA ASP A 135 3.00 -6.93 -5.78
C ASP A 135 3.17 -5.41 -5.65
N PHE A 136 3.53 -4.93 -4.45
CA PHE A 136 3.75 -3.53 -4.12
C PHE A 136 5.24 -3.23 -3.85
N ASP A 137 6.14 -4.05 -4.38
CA ASP A 137 7.58 -3.80 -4.28
C ASP A 137 8.09 -2.99 -5.48
N PHE A 138 9.06 -2.10 -5.24
CA PHE A 138 9.79 -1.39 -6.27
C PHE A 138 11.14 -0.94 -5.71
N HIS A 139 12.13 -0.75 -6.58
CA HIS A 139 13.43 -0.23 -6.18
C HIS A 139 13.34 1.28 -5.92
N LEU A 140 13.59 1.69 -4.69
CA LEU A 140 13.69 3.10 -4.28
C LEU A 140 15.13 3.38 -3.81
N PRO A 141 15.93 4.14 -4.59
CA PRO A 141 17.24 4.60 -4.14
C PRO A 141 17.13 5.44 -2.85
N GLU A 142 17.98 5.16 -1.86
CA GLU A 142 17.91 5.82 -0.54
C GLU A 142 18.04 7.34 -0.62
N HIS A 143 18.86 7.86 -1.55
CA HIS A 143 19.07 9.29 -1.73
C HIS A 143 17.81 10.05 -2.19
N LEU A 144 16.79 9.35 -2.71
CA LEU A 144 15.51 9.96 -3.06
C LEU A 144 14.58 10.12 -1.86
N ILE A 145 14.91 9.56 -0.69
CA ILE A 145 14.10 9.73 0.53
C ILE A 145 14.47 11.06 1.20
N ALA A 146 13.57 12.03 1.14
CA ALA A 146 13.83 13.37 1.70
C ALA A 146 13.98 13.35 3.23
N GLN A 147 15.17 13.77 3.70
CA GLN A 147 15.49 13.88 5.12
C GLN A 147 15.13 15.23 5.73
N HIS A 148 14.97 16.26 4.88
CA HIS A 148 14.69 17.64 5.29
C HIS A 148 13.54 18.22 4.46
N PRO A 149 12.71 19.10 5.05
CA PRO A 149 11.72 19.85 4.28
C PRO A 149 12.40 20.67 3.18
N PRO A 150 11.70 21.02 2.09
CA PRO A 150 12.23 21.96 1.11
C PRO A 150 12.51 23.31 1.78
N ALA A 151 13.53 24.05 1.31
CA ALA A 151 13.89 25.36 1.87
C ALA A 151 12.66 26.28 1.94
N GLU A 152 11.89 26.35 0.86
CA GLU A 152 10.64 27.10 0.77
C GLU A 152 9.43 26.17 0.78
N ARG A 153 8.41 26.48 1.59
CA ARG A 153 7.15 25.73 1.59
C ARG A 153 6.39 26.01 0.29
N GLY A 154 5.87 24.97 -0.35
CA GLY A 154 5.18 25.08 -1.64
C GLY A 154 6.09 25.02 -2.88
N ALA A 155 7.42 24.96 -2.70
CA ALA A 155 8.38 24.79 -3.79
C ALA A 155 8.63 23.32 -4.18
N SER A 156 7.83 22.37 -3.66
CA SER A 156 7.94 20.96 -4.02
C SER A 156 7.50 20.72 -5.47
N ARG A 157 7.98 19.61 -6.05
CA ARG A 157 7.48 19.15 -7.35
C ARG A 157 6.11 18.53 -7.18
N LEU A 158 5.34 18.53 -8.27
CA LEU A 158 4.03 17.93 -8.37
C LEU A 158 3.97 17.04 -9.62
N LEU A 159 3.76 15.75 -9.42
CA LEU A 159 3.44 14.83 -10.52
C LEU A 159 1.93 14.75 -10.69
N VAL A 160 1.40 15.24 -11.81
CA VAL A 160 -0.03 15.19 -12.13
C VAL A 160 -0.33 13.91 -12.91
N ALA A 161 -1.10 13.00 -12.32
CA ALA A 161 -1.55 11.77 -12.96
C ALA A 161 -3.08 11.65 -12.95
N LEU A 162 -3.69 11.69 -14.14
CA LEU A 162 -5.16 11.68 -14.31
C LEU A 162 -5.65 10.39 -14.98
N PRO A 163 -6.94 10.04 -14.86
CA PRO A 163 -7.47 8.76 -15.35
C PRO A 163 -7.42 8.60 -16.87
N ASP A 164 -7.27 9.69 -17.62
CA ASP A 164 -7.10 9.72 -19.08
C ASP A 164 -5.69 9.32 -19.54
N GLY A 165 -4.79 9.00 -18.61
CA GLY A 165 -3.40 8.63 -18.87
C GLY A 165 -2.42 9.81 -18.82
N THR A 166 -2.92 11.03 -18.59
CA THR A 166 -2.07 12.22 -18.38
C THR A 166 -1.02 11.95 -17.31
N LEU A 167 0.23 12.29 -17.61
CA LEU A 167 1.34 12.28 -16.66
C LEU A 167 2.19 13.53 -16.93
N ARG A 168 2.19 14.49 -16.01
CA ARG A 168 2.88 15.79 -16.18
C ARG A 168 3.75 16.12 -14.97
N ASP A 169 4.98 16.50 -15.25
CA ASP A 169 5.90 17.06 -14.27
C ASP A 169 5.63 18.55 -14.10
N GLU A 170 5.21 18.96 -12.91
CA GLU A 170 4.88 20.35 -12.58
C GLU A 170 5.50 20.74 -11.23
N THR A 171 5.29 21.98 -10.81
CA THR A 171 5.53 22.43 -9.42
C THR A 171 4.23 22.40 -8.63
N PHE A 172 4.31 22.35 -7.30
CA PHE A 172 3.11 22.36 -6.46
C PHE A 172 2.25 23.62 -6.65
N ALA A 173 2.87 24.75 -6.99
CA ALA A 173 2.19 25.98 -7.38
C ALA A 173 1.30 25.84 -8.63
N PHE A 174 1.44 24.78 -9.43
CA PHE A 174 0.55 24.50 -10.56
C PHE A 174 -0.82 23.96 -10.14
N LEU A 175 -0.98 23.49 -8.89
CA LEU A 175 -2.22 22.88 -8.39
C LEU A 175 -3.50 23.69 -8.71
N PRO A 176 -3.54 25.03 -8.55
CA PRO A 176 -4.74 25.83 -8.86
C PRO A 176 -5.17 25.74 -10.33
N GLN A 177 -4.26 25.41 -11.26
CA GLN A 177 -4.59 25.22 -12.67
C GLN A 177 -5.37 23.93 -12.94
N LEU A 178 -5.38 22.98 -11.98
CA LEU A 178 -6.13 21.73 -12.08
C LEU A 178 -7.57 21.84 -11.55
N VAL A 179 -7.88 22.95 -10.87
CA VAL A 179 -9.15 23.18 -10.17
C VAL A 179 -10.24 23.62 -11.13
N ARG A 180 -11.44 23.12 -10.87
CA ARG A 180 -12.68 23.62 -11.48
C ARG A 180 -13.50 24.35 -10.42
N ALA A 181 -14.19 25.41 -10.80
CA ALA A 181 -15.14 26.05 -9.92
C ALA A 181 -16.18 25.03 -9.43
N GLY A 182 -16.46 25.02 -8.12
CA GLY A 182 -17.33 24.04 -7.47
C GLY A 182 -16.62 22.77 -6.96
N ASP A 183 -15.31 22.60 -7.21
CA ASP A 183 -14.53 21.55 -6.55
C ASP A 183 -14.44 21.81 -5.03
N LEU A 184 -14.32 20.73 -4.24
CA LEU A 184 -14.16 20.78 -2.78
C LEU A 184 -12.86 20.12 -2.35
N PHE A 185 -12.03 20.84 -1.61
CA PHE A 185 -10.83 20.30 -0.97
C PHE A 185 -11.12 19.93 0.48
N VAL A 186 -10.84 18.68 0.84
CA VAL A 186 -11.02 18.18 2.21
C VAL A 186 -9.66 17.97 2.86
N PHE A 187 -9.43 18.72 3.94
CA PHE A 187 -8.16 18.75 4.68
C PHE A 187 -8.28 18.05 6.03
N ASN A 188 -7.25 17.28 6.41
CA ASN A 188 -7.11 16.80 7.78
C ASN A 188 -6.45 17.88 8.66
N ASN A 189 -7.22 18.52 9.53
CA ASN A 189 -6.78 19.64 10.38
C ASN A 189 -6.12 19.21 11.70
N THR A 190 -5.71 17.95 11.81
CA THR A 190 -5.00 17.41 12.98
C THR A 190 -3.67 18.13 13.23
N LYS A 191 -3.36 18.38 14.50
CA LYS A 191 -2.14 19.03 14.97
C LYS A 191 -1.23 18.01 15.63
N VAL A 192 0.04 18.03 15.21
CA VAL A 192 1.06 17.14 15.74
C VAL A 192 1.42 17.60 17.13
N VAL A 193 1.46 16.66 18.06
CA VAL A 193 1.86 16.93 19.44
C VAL A 193 3.30 16.48 19.67
N LYS A 194 4.00 17.15 20.59
CA LYS A 194 5.36 16.79 21.02
C LYS A 194 5.33 15.51 21.87
N ALA A 195 4.88 14.39 21.29
CA ALA A 195 4.52 13.18 22.02
C ALA A 195 5.69 12.32 22.52
N ARG A 196 6.95 12.66 22.21
CA ARG A 196 8.10 11.84 22.60
C ARG A 196 8.72 12.35 23.90
N LEU A 197 8.84 11.47 24.90
CA LEU A 197 9.51 11.72 26.17
C LEU A 197 10.72 10.79 26.32
N PHE A 198 11.82 11.33 26.82
CA PHE A 198 13.04 10.59 27.11
C PHE A 198 13.27 10.51 28.61
N GLY A 199 13.88 9.43 29.06
CA GLY A 199 14.12 9.23 30.48
C GLY A 199 14.79 7.90 30.81
N GLN A 200 14.56 7.45 32.04
CA GLN A 200 15.07 6.19 32.57
C GLN A 200 14.08 5.54 33.53
N LYS A 201 14.19 4.22 33.69
CA LYS A 201 13.59 3.51 34.83
C LYS A 201 14.31 3.90 36.12
N GLU A 202 13.67 3.71 37.26
CA GLU A 202 14.32 3.89 38.57
C GLU A 202 15.58 3.00 38.74
N SER A 203 15.61 1.86 38.05
CA SER A 203 16.79 0.97 37.95
C SER A 203 17.95 1.51 37.07
N GLY A 204 17.82 2.70 36.47
CA GLY A 204 18.82 3.33 35.62
C GLY A 204 18.78 2.96 34.14
N GLY A 205 17.94 2.01 33.73
CA GLY A 205 17.80 1.65 32.32
C GLY A 205 17.08 2.72 31.49
N ARG A 206 17.72 3.23 30.44
CA ARG A 206 17.15 4.24 29.54
C ARG A 206 15.83 3.79 28.91
N ILE A 207 14.92 4.74 28.73
CA ILE A 207 13.63 4.56 28.08
C ILE A 207 13.31 5.74 27.14
N GLU A 208 12.53 5.44 26.12
CA GLU A 208 11.84 6.41 25.28
C GLU A 208 10.36 6.06 25.29
N ALA A 209 9.50 7.02 25.60
CA ALA A 209 8.06 6.87 25.55
C ALA A 209 7.50 7.76 24.42
N LEU A 210 6.69 7.16 23.54
CA LEU A 210 5.94 7.86 22.52
C LEU A 210 4.47 7.81 22.90
N ILE A 211 3.93 8.93 23.37
CA ILE A 211 2.51 9.04 23.76
C ILE A 211 1.65 8.91 22.52
N GLU A 212 0.77 7.92 22.51
CA GLU A 212 -0.17 7.67 21.42
C GLU A 212 -1.51 8.34 21.66
N ARG A 213 -2.04 8.22 22.88
CA ARG A 213 -3.36 8.76 23.23
C ARG A 213 -3.42 9.17 24.68
N VAL A 214 -3.86 10.40 24.94
CA VAL A 214 -4.18 10.87 26.29
C VAL A 214 -5.59 10.40 26.63
N LEU A 215 -5.73 9.66 27.74
CA LEU A 215 -7.01 9.09 28.18
C LEU A 215 -7.75 10.05 29.11
N ASP A 216 -7.01 10.75 29.97
CA ASP A 216 -7.52 11.74 30.90
C ASP A 216 -6.42 12.75 31.27
N ALA A 217 -6.65 13.58 32.29
CA ALA A 217 -5.69 14.61 32.71
C ALA A 217 -4.31 14.06 33.07
N HIS A 218 -4.18 12.84 33.59
CA HIS A 218 -2.93 12.27 34.10
C HIS A 218 -2.59 10.90 33.53
N THR A 219 -3.43 10.32 32.68
CA THR A 219 -3.24 8.98 32.11
C THR A 219 -3.11 9.03 30.60
N ALA A 220 -2.15 8.29 30.05
CA ALA A 220 -1.98 8.14 28.61
C ALA A 220 -1.52 6.74 28.21
N LEU A 221 -1.86 6.34 26.98
CA LEU A 221 -1.30 5.18 26.30
C LEU A 221 -0.04 5.58 25.55
N ALA A 222 1.00 4.76 25.66
CA ALA A 222 2.29 5.01 25.03
C ALA A 222 2.94 3.74 24.49
N HIS A 223 3.72 3.90 23.42
CA HIS A 223 4.76 2.93 23.08
C HIS A 223 6.01 3.22 23.92
N ILE A 224 6.59 2.18 24.52
CA ILE A 224 7.85 2.30 25.27
C ILE A 224 8.94 1.50 24.56
N ARG A 225 10.04 2.17 24.24
CA ARG A 225 11.28 1.56 23.79
C ARG A 225 12.24 1.47 24.98
N ALA A 226 12.60 0.25 25.35
CA ALA A 226 13.55 -0.05 26.43
C ALA A 226 14.20 -1.41 26.18
N SER A 227 15.40 -1.66 26.71
CA SER A 227 16.05 -2.99 26.59
C SER A 227 15.25 -4.10 27.28
N LYS A 228 14.55 -3.77 28.35
CA LYS A 228 13.58 -4.64 29.03
C LYS A 228 12.34 -3.82 29.32
N SER A 229 11.20 -4.28 28.80
CA SER A 229 9.90 -3.64 28.97
C SER A 229 9.56 -3.45 30.46
N PRO A 230 9.04 -2.28 30.84
CA PRO A 230 8.59 -2.06 32.22
C PRO A 230 7.38 -2.94 32.54
N LYS A 231 7.33 -3.43 33.78
CA LYS A 231 6.19 -4.17 34.32
C LYS A 231 5.23 -3.21 35.05
N PRO A 232 3.97 -3.60 35.28
CA PRO A 232 3.07 -2.87 36.19
C PRO A 232 3.75 -2.50 37.51
N GLY A 233 3.55 -1.27 37.97
CA GLY A 233 4.19 -0.67 39.14
C GLY A 233 5.61 -0.11 38.88
N THR A 234 6.16 -0.26 37.67
CA THR A 234 7.49 0.30 37.37
C THR A 234 7.40 1.82 37.28
N VAL A 235 8.22 2.50 38.07
CA VAL A 235 8.39 3.95 38.00
C VAL A 235 9.34 4.32 36.86
N LEU A 236 8.89 5.27 36.06
CA LEU A 236 9.60 5.91 34.96
C LEU A 236 9.90 7.36 35.33
N LEU A 237 11.15 7.77 35.16
CA LEU A 237 11.66 9.11 35.41
C LEU A 237 12.02 9.74 34.07
N PHE A 238 11.19 10.66 33.59
CA PHE A 238 11.44 11.40 32.36
C PHE A 238 12.20 12.71 32.65
N ASP A 239 12.87 13.22 31.62
CA ASP A 239 13.61 14.47 31.67
C ASP A 239 12.72 15.62 32.19
N GLY A 240 13.29 16.56 32.93
CA GLY A 240 12.53 17.65 33.56
C GLY A 240 11.86 17.26 34.88
N GLY A 241 12.22 16.12 35.48
CA GLY A 241 11.72 15.71 36.80
C GLY A 241 10.33 15.08 36.77
N ILE A 242 9.84 14.71 35.59
CA ILE A 242 8.52 14.10 35.41
C ILE A 242 8.58 12.65 35.87
N ARG A 243 7.68 12.27 36.79
CA ARG A 243 7.53 10.90 37.28
C ARG A 243 6.24 10.31 36.72
N ALA A 244 6.32 9.11 36.16
CA ALA A 244 5.15 8.35 35.74
C ALA A 244 5.27 6.90 36.22
N GLU A 245 4.14 6.25 36.44
CA GLU A 245 4.05 4.83 36.75
C GLU A 245 3.48 4.08 35.54
N MET A 246 4.13 2.99 35.13
CA MET A 246 3.52 2.04 34.22
C MET A 246 2.49 1.22 35.01
N THR A 247 1.20 1.42 34.73
CA THR A 247 0.11 0.82 35.50
C THR A 247 -0.33 -0.51 34.91
N GLU A 248 -0.49 -0.58 33.58
CA GLU A 248 -1.00 -1.77 32.90
C GLU A 248 -0.48 -1.87 31.45
N ARG A 249 -0.59 -3.08 30.90
CA ARG A 249 -0.29 -3.38 29.50
C ARG A 249 -1.59 -3.39 28.71
N ALA A 250 -1.71 -2.54 27.68
CA ALA A 250 -2.85 -2.48 26.79
C ALA A 250 -2.45 -2.99 25.39
N GLY A 251 -2.37 -4.32 25.24
CA GLY A 251 -1.86 -4.95 24.01
C GLY A 251 -0.39 -4.58 23.76
N GLU A 252 -0.12 -3.87 22.67
CA GLU A 252 1.24 -3.38 22.35
C GLU A 252 1.61 -2.09 23.12
N LEU A 253 0.63 -1.43 23.75
CA LEU A 253 0.77 -0.16 24.45
C LEU A 253 0.96 -0.34 25.96
N PHE A 254 1.47 0.71 26.59
CA PHE A 254 1.64 0.83 28.02
C PHE A 254 0.76 1.97 28.52
N THR A 255 -0.06 1.72 29.52
CA THR A 255 -0.77 2.78 30.23
C THR A 255 0.19 3.40 31.24
N LEU A 256 0.40 4.71 31.10
CA LEU A 256 1.24 5.52 31.97
C LEU A 256 0.36 6.47 32.77
N ARG A 257 0.53 6.45 34.10
CA ARG A 257 -0.06 7.43 34.99
C ARG A 257 1.01 8.41 35.45
N PHE A 258 0.88 9.66 35.05
CA PHE A 258 1.77 10.75 35.41
C PHE A 258 1.44 11.27 36.81
N ALA A 259 2.47 11.54 37.60
CA ALA A 259 2.33 12.12 38.94
C ALA A 259 2.41 13.66 38.89
N GLY A 260 1.85 14.31 39.91
CA GLY A 260 1.89 15.76 40.08
C GLY A 260 0.64 16.48 39.57
N GLU A 261 0.66 17.81 39.62
CA GLU A 261 -0.48 18.67 39.26
C GLU A 261 -0.58 18.93 37.75
N GLN A 262 0.52 18.78 37.01
CA GLN A 262 0.52 19.02 35.58
C GLN A 262 -0.25 17.93 34.83
N SER A 263 -1.10 18.34 33.89
CA SER A 263 -1.74 17.39 32.99
C SER A 263 -0.76 16.80 31.98
N VAL A 264 -1.11 15.65 31.38
CA VAL A 264 -0.30 15.03 30.31
C VAL A 264 -0.06 16.03 29.18
N TRP A 265 -1.07 16.80 28.78
CA TRP A 265 -0.92 17.82 27.74
C TRP A 265 0.08 18.92 28.11
N GLN A 266 0.06 19.40 29.35
CA GLN A 266 1.04 20.39 29.83
C GLN A 266 2.46 19.83 29.89
N ILE A 267 2.59 18.54 30.24
CA ILE A 267 3.87 17.82 30.24
C ILE A 267 4.42 17.73 28.81
N LEU A 268 3.59 17.28 27.86
CA LEU A 268 3.98 17.14 26.46
C LEU A 268 4.38 18.48 25.82
N GLU A 269 3.64 19.54 26.09
CA GLU A 269 3.95 20.87 25.54
C GLU A 269 5.33 21.38 26.02
N ARG A 270 5.66 21.15 27.30
CA ARG A 270 6.89 21.69 27.92
C ARG A 270 8.12 20.82 27.72
N HIS A 271 7.95 19.50 27.81
CA HIS A 271 9.08 18.54 27.88
C HIS A 271 9.11 17.56 26.71
N GLY A 272 8.02 17.51 25.95
CA GLY A 272 7.90 16.66 24.79
C GLY A 272 8.87 17.05 23.67
N ARG A 273 9.23 16.05 22.86
CA ARG A 273 9.96 16.22 21.61
C ARG A 273 9.08 15.82 20.44
N LEU A 274 9.26 16.52 19.31
CA LEU A 274 8.58 16.19 18.07
C LEU A 274 8.97 14.78 17.61
N PRO A 275 8.01 13.85 17.46
CA PRO A 275 8.30 12.52 16.99
C PRO A 275 8.41 12.51 15.46
N LEU A 276 9.62 12.69 14.94
CA LEU A 276 9.85 12.45 13.52
C LEU A 276 9.68 10.96 13.19
N PRO A 277 9.13 10.65 12.00
CA PRO A 277 9.06 9.30 11.46
C PRO A 277 10.41 8.57 11.45
N PRO A 278 10.43 7.23 11.58
CA PRO A 278 11.66 6.46 11.73
C PRO A 278 12.59 6.48 10.51
N TYR A 279 12.09 6.84 9.31
CA TYR A 279 12.90 6.98 8.09
C TYR A 279 13.62 8.33 7.97
N ILE A 280 13.33 9.29 8.86
CA ILE A 280 14.13 10.52 8.99
C ILE A 280 15.23 10.22 10.01
N ALA A 281 16.43 9.94 9.49
CA ALA A 281 17.57 9.43 10.26
C ALA A 281 18.34 10.55 10.99
N ARG A 282 17.62 11.51 11.57
CA ARG A 282 18.18 12.63 12.35
C ARG A 282 17.23 13.04 13.45
N ALA A 283 17.77 13.74 14.45
CA ALA A 283 16.95 14.40 15.45
C ALA A 283 16.12 15.54 14.82
N ALA A 284 14.97 15.83 15.44
CA ALA A 284 14.19 17.01 15.09
C ALA A 284 15.02 18.27 15.41
N ALA A 285 15.14 19.15 14.42
CA ALA A 285 15.71 20.48 14.54
C ALA A 285 14.59 21.50 14.82
N ALA A 286 14.97 22.71 15.21
CA ALA A 286 13.99 23.78 15.48
C ALA A 286 13.10 24.08 14.27
N GLU A 287 13.64 23.96 13.05
CA GLU A 287 12.86 24.13 11.82
C GLU A 287 11.72 23.09 11.69
N ASP A 288 11.91 21.85 12.15
CA ASP A 288 10.87 20.82 12.07
C ASP A 288 9.64 21.17 12.92
N GLU A 289 9.80 21.93 14.01
CA GLU A 289 8.66 22.35 14.84
C GLU A 289 7.66 23.20 14.04
N ALA A 290 8.15 24.04 13.12
CA ALA A 290 7.31 24.84 12.24
C ALA A 290 6.96 24.14 10.93
N ARG A 291 7.85 23.29 10.41
CA ARG A 291 7.71 22.68 9.07
C ARG A 291 7.01 21.34 9.07
N TYR A 292 7.02 20.59 10.17
CA TYR A 292 6.27 19.34 10.34
C TYR A 292 4.83 19.58 10.83
N GLN A 293 4.24 20.67 10.38
CA GLN A 293 2.86 21.06 10.67
C GLN A 293 2.24 21.72 9.43
N THR A 294 0.96 21.42 9.18
CA THR A 294 0.16 22.07 8.14
C THR A 294 -0.26 23.47 8.59
N VAL A 295 -0.49 24.37 7.63
CA VAL A 295 -0.90 25.77 7.90
C VAL A 295 -2.34 25.88 8.46
N TYR A 296 -3.13 24.82 8.35
CA TYR A 296 -4.53 24.74 8.79
C TYR A 296 -4.70 23.81 10.01
N ALA A 297 -3.64 23.56 10.78
CA ALA A 297 -3.68 22.66 11.92
C ALA A 297 -4.38 23.28 13.14
N LYS A 298 -5.39 22.58 13.67
CA LYS A 298 -6.27 23.09 14.74
C LYS A 298 -6.34 22.14 15.95
N HIS A 299 -6.61 20.86 15.72
CA HIS A 299 -6.95 19.92 16.80
C HIS A 299 -5.76 19.04 17.22
N GLN A 300 -5.28 19.21 18.46
CA GLN A 300 -4.19 18.41 19.01
C GLN A 300 -4.59 16.93 19.16
N GLY A 301 -3.71 16.02 18.72
CA GLY A 301 -3.88 14.59 19.00
C GLY A 301 -3.10 13.64 18.10
N ALA A 302 -2.46 14.13 17.02
CA ALA A 302 -1.67 13.28 16.15
C ALA A 302 -0.22 13.16 16.60
N VAL A 303 0.33 11.96 16.45
CA VAL A 303 1.76 11.68 16.60
C VAL A 303 2.50 11.96 15.28
N ALA A 304 1.81 11.97 14.15
CA ALA A 304 2.39 12.23 12.84
C ALA A 304 1.61 13.29 12.05
N ALA A 305 2.33 14.07 11.25
CA ALA A 305 1.70 15.08 10.40
C ALA A 305 0.95 14.42 9.23
N PRO A 306 -0.17 14.99 8.76
CA PRO A 306 -0.74 14.67 7.45
C PRO A 306 0.15 15.28 6.37
N THR A 307 1.20 14.55 5.97
CA THR A 307 2.36 15.14 5.26
C THR A 307 2.07 15.71 3.89
N ALA A 308 1.02 15.23 3.22
CA ALA A 308 0.57 15.80 1.94
C ALA A 308 0.08 17.25 2.10
N GLY A 309 -0.40 17.60 3.29
CA GLY A 309 -0.79 18.94 3.65
C GLY A 309 0.36 19.92 3.83
N LEU A 310 1.59 19.42 4.03
CA LEU A 310 2.74 20.28 4.29
C LEU A 310 3.14 21.13 3.08
N HIS A 311 2.70 20.75 1.88
CA HIS A 311 2.95 21.48 0.64
C HIS A 311 2.12 22.77 0.52
N PHE A 312 1.00 22.88 1.23
CA PHE A 312 0.10 24.02 1.13
C PHE A 312 0.64 25.22 1.90
N THR A 313 0.50 26.39 1.28
CA THR A 313 0.73 27.71 1.90
C THR A 313 -0.60 28.45 1.99
N GLU A 314 -0.68 29.45 2.87
CA GLU A 314 -1.87 30.32 2.95
C GLU A 314 -2.17 31.01 1.61
N ALA A 315 -1.13 31.46 0.89
CA ALA A 315 -1.26 32.05 -0.43
C ALA A 315 -1.86 31.07 -1.46
N LEU A 316 -1.43 29.80 -1.44
CA LEU A 316 -1.97 28.79 -2.34
C LEU A 316 -3.44 28.48 -2.02
N LEU A 317 -3.80 28.41 -0.72
CA LEU A 317 -5.19 28.21 -0.31
C LEU A 317 -6.09 29.35 -0.81
N ALA A 318 -5.64 30.59 -0.66
CA ALA A 318 -6.35 31.76 -1.19
C ALA A 318 -6.49 31.72 -2.71
N GLU A 319 -5.48 31.23 -3.45
CA GLU A 319 -5.57 31.07 -4.92
C GLU A 319 -6.58 30.00 -5.33
N LEU A 320 -6.68 28.89 -4.58
CA LEU A 320 -7.69 27.86 -4.82
C LEU A 320 -9.10 28.43 -4.63
N GLU A 321 -9.34 29.16 -3.55
CA GLU A 321 -10.62 29.84 -3.28
C GLU A 321 -10.96 30.86 -4.37
N ALA A 322 -9.98 31.67 -4.81
CA ALA A 322 -10.16 32.63 -5.90
C ALA A 322 -10.56 31.98 -7.24
N ARG A 323 -10.24 30.70 -7.44
CA ARG A 323 -10.66 29.90 -8.59
C ARG A 323 -12.01 29.20 -8.40
N GLY A 324 -12.69 29.46 -7.28
CA GLY A 324 -13.99 28.89 -6.96
C GLY A 324 -13.94 27.49 -6.36
N ALA A 325 -12.78 27.04 -5.84
CA ALA A 325 -12.75 25.88 -4.97
C ALA A 325 -13.34 26.24 -3.60
N ARG A 326 -13.99 25.26 -3.00
CA ARG A 326 -14.40 25.30 -1.59
C ARG A 326 -13.44 24.46 -0.76
N THR A 327 -13.40 24.74 0.53
CA THR A 327 -12.60 23.96 1.49
C THR A 327 -13.50 23.40 2.59
N ALA A 328 -13.23 22.18 3.03
CA ALA A 328 -13.83 21.57 4.20
C ALA A 328 -12.73 20.86 5.02
N GLU A 329 -13.03 20.60 6.28
CA GLU A 329 -12.06 20.03 7.22
C GLU A 329 -12.62 18.79 7.90
N ILE A 330 -11.71 17.87 8.20
CA ILE A 330 -11.95 16.71 9.05
C ILE A 330 -10.82 16.62 10.06
N THR A 331 -11.04 15.93 11.16
CA THR A 331 -9.95 15.57 12.07
C THR A 331 -9.69 14.08 11.96
N LEU A 332 -8.43 13.67 11.71
CA LEU A 332 -7.99 12.30 11.96
C LEU A 332 -6.68 12.33 12.73
N HIS A 333 -6.64 11.70 13.89
CA HIS A 333 -5.42 11.60 14.70
C HIS A 333 -4.58 10.44 14.22
N VAL A 334 -3.45 10.77 13.58
CA VAL A 334 -2.51 9.79 13.05
C VAL A 334 -1.70 9.23 14.21
N GLY A 335 -1.91 7.95 14.50
CA GLY A 335 -1.22 7.24 15.57
C GLY A 335 0.21 6.82 15.20
N ALA A 336 0.95 6.27 16.17
CA ALA A 336 2.28 5.72 15.92
C ALA A 336 2.25 4.45 15.04
N GLY A 337 1.10 3.74 15.05
CA GLY A 337 0.83 2.56 14.22
C GLY A 337 1.00 2.79 12.72
N THR A 338 0.80 4.01 12.24
CA THR A 338 0.89 4.38 10.81
C THR A 338 2.28 4.11 10.21
N PHE A 339 3.33 4.05 11.03
CA PHE A 339 4.70 3.76 10.58
C PHE A 339 5.08 2.28 10.66
N GLN A 340 4.19 1.41 11.17
CA GLN A 340 4.52 0.00 11.30
C GLN A 340 4.60 -0.68 9.92
N PRO A 341 5.65 -1.47 9.65
CA PRO A 341 5.77 -2.19 8.40
C PRO A 341 4.74 -3.31 8.28
N VAL A 342 4.27 -3.57 7.07
CA VAL A 342 3.46 -4.77 6.78
C VAL A 342 4.36 -6.00 6.87
N ARG A 343 4.02 -6.93 7.76
CA ARG A 343 4.81 -8.15 8.02
C ARG A 343 4.24 -9.41 7.37
N THR A 344 3.00 -9.37 6.90
CA THR A 344 2.31 -10.52 6.28
C THR A 344 2.57 -10.54 4.78
N GLU A 345 2.85 -11.73 4.22
CA GLU A 345 3.01 -11.89 2.77
C GLU A 345 1.68 -11.73 2.04
N ASN A 346 0.61 -12.32 2.60
CA ASN A 346 -0.75 -12.13 2.11
C ASN A 346 -1.29 -10.81 2.66
N VAL A 347 -1.63 -9.88 1.77
CA VAL A 347 -2.14 -8.56 2.13
C VAL A 347 -3.46 -8.67 2.91
N ALA A 348 -4.32 -9.64 2.58
CA ALA A 348 -5.60 -9.83 3.27
C ALA A 348 -5.49 -10.23 4.75
N GLU A 349 -4.31 -10.67 5.20
CA GLU A 349 -4.05 -11.06 6.60
C GLU A 349 -3.51 -9.91 7.44
N HIS A 350 -3.17 -8.77 6.82
CA HIS A 350 -2.67 -7.61 7.54
C HIS A 350 -3.80 -6.97 8.36
N LYS A 351 -3.50 -6.69 9.63
CA LYS A 351 -4.39 -5.94 10.52
C LYS A 351 -3.94 -4.49 10.57
N MET A 352 -4.85 -3.59 10.21
CA MET A 352 -4.64 -2.16 10.35
C MET A 352 -4.73 -1.75 11.82
N HIS A 353 -3.97 -0.71 12.17
CA HIS A 353 -4.17 -0.01 13.43
C HIS A 353 -5.38 0.93 13.31
N SER A 354 -6.16 1.01 14.40
CA SER A 354 -7.27 1.95 14.49
C SER A 354 -6.76 3.38 14.67
N GLU A 355 -7.38 4.32 13.97
CA GLU A 355 -7.16 5.75 14.14
C GLU A 355 -8.50 6.42 14.42
N TRP A 356 -8.53 7.35 15.38
CA TRP A 356 -9.72 8.14 15.65
C TRP A 356 -9.90 9.23 14.61
N TYR A 357 -11.14 9.44 14.18
CA TYR A 357 -11.52 10.52 13.28
C TYR A 357 -12.81 11.22 13.73
N ASP A 358 -13.02 12.43 13.22
CA ASP A 358 -14.22 13.23 13.35
C ASP A 358 -14.54 13.95 12.03
N ILE A 359 -15.79 13.79 11.59
CA ILE A 359 -16.35 14.44 10.40
C ILE A 359 -17.42 15.44 10.85
N PRO A 360 -17.16 16.75 10.77
CA PRO A 360 -18.16 17.78 11.07
C PRO A 360 -19.38 17.67 10.14
N ALA A 361 -20.55 18.10 10.64
CA ALA A 361 -21.79 18.08 9.87
C ALA A 361 -21.68 18.94 8.60
N GLU A 362 -21.07 20.12 8.72
CA GLU A 362 -20.83 21.03 7.59
C GLU A 362 -19.97 20.39 6.50
N THR A 363 -19.03 19.50 6.87
CA THR A 363 -18.18 18.79 5.92
C THR A 363 -18.98 17.72 5.16
N ALA A 364 -19.84 16.98 5.86
CA ALA A 364 -20.74 16.01 5.22
C ALA A 364 -21.70 16.68 4.22
N GLU A 365 -22.28 17.81 4.62
CA GLU A 365 -23.16 18.62 3.78
C GLU A 365 -22.42 19.19 2.55
N ALA A 366 -21.24 19.78 2.74
CA ALA A 366 -20.43 20.33 1.65
C ALA A 366 -20.04 19.24 0.63
N VAL A 367 -19.70 18.04 1.09
CA VAL A 367 -19.41 16.90 0.22
C VAL A 367 -20.65 16.47 -0.57
N ALA A 368 -21.80 16.35 0.08
CA ALA A 368 -23.06 15.98 -0.57
C ALA A 368 -23.45 17.00 -1.65
N GLU A 369 -23.39 18.29 -1.33
CA GLU A 369 -23.68 19.37 -2.27
C GLU A 369 -22.70 19.37 -3.45
N THR A 370 -21.40 19.21 -3.18
CA THR A 370 -20.37 19.13 -4.25
C THR A 370 -20.69 18.02 -5.24
N LYS A 371 -21.05 16.84 -4.73
CA LYS A 371 -21.41 15.70 -5.59
C LYS A 371 -22.71 15.94 -6.34
N ALA A 372 -23.71 16.54 -5.71
CA ALA A 372 -24.98 16.87 -6.36
C ALA A 372 -24.81 17.86 -7.53
N LEU A 373 -23.87 18.80 -7.40
CA LEU A 373 -23.50 19.78 -8.44
C LEU A 373 -22.53 19.22 -9.49
N GLY A 374 -22.09 17.97 -9.37
CA GLY A 374 -21.12 17.35 -10.29
C GLY A 374 -19.68 17.86 -10.11
N GLY A 375 -19.38 18.55 -9.01
CA GLY A 375 -18.03 18.94 -8.61
C GLY A 375 -17.22 17.75 -8.11
N ARG A 376 -15.89 17.91 -8.02
CA ARG A 376 -14.98 16.86 -7.54
C ARG A 376 -14.62 17.07 -6.08
N VAL A 377 -14.57 15.98 -5.32
CA VAL A 377 -14.02 15.97 -3.96
C VAL A 377 -12.54 15.61 -4.00
N TRP A 378 -11.69 16.56 -3.63
CA TRP A 378 -10.24 16.43 -3.52
C TRP A 378 -9.86 16.11 -2.07
N ALA A 379 -9.43 14.88 -1.82
CA ALA A 379 -8.87 14.51 -0.53
C ALA A 379 -7.39 14.92 -0.45
N VAL A 380 -7.03 15.71 0.56
CA VAL A 380 -5.64 16.11 0.81
C VAL A 380 -5.02 15.14 1.82
N GLY A 381 -4.28 14.17 1.29
CA GLY A 381 -3.63 13.11 2.04
C GLY A 381 -4.45 11.83 2.14
N THR A 382 -3.74 10.71 2.26
CA THR A 382 -4.33 9.37 2.43
C THR A 382 -5.12 9.22 3.73
N THR A 383 -4.78 9.99 4.77
CA THR A 383 -5.52 10.03 6.03
C THR A 383 -6.92 10.63 5.84
N SER A 384 -7.03 11.68 5.04
CA SER A 384 -8.31 12.26 4.65
C SER A 384 -9.17 11.26 3.88
N VAL A 385 -8.58 10.52 2.94
CA VAL A 385 -9.26 9.43 2.23
C VAL A 385 -9.78 8.37 3.19
N ARG A 386 -8.95 7.89 4.13
CA ARG A 386 -9.36 6.86 5.09
C ARG A 386 -10.54 7.31 5.94
N ALA A 387 -10.51 8.52 6.49
CA ALA A 387 -11.62 9.06 7.28
C ALA A 387 -12.91 9.15 6.45
N LEU A 388 -12.85 9.78 5.27
CA LEU A 388 -14.00 9.95 4.38
C LEU A 388 -14.61 8.61 3.94
N GLU A 389 -13.76 7.66 3.52
CA GLU A 389 -14.24 6.36 3.03
C GLU A 389 -14.73 5.45 4.17
N SER A 390 -14.24 5.64 5.40
CA SER A 390 -14.75 4.94 6.58
C SER A 390 -16.14 5.44 6.95
N ALA A 391 -16.29 6.76 7.03
CA ALA A 391 -17.57 7.41 7.36
C ALA A 391 -18.65 7.20 6.27
N ALA A 392 -18.23 6.90 5.03
CA ALA A 392 -19.14 6.54 3.94
C ALA A 392 -19.35 5.03 3.73
N ARG A 393 -18.67 4.16 4.48
CA ARG A 393 -18.62 2.71 4.20
C ARG A 393 -20.00 2.05 4.26
N ALA A 394 -20.81 2.42 5.25
CA ALA A 394 -22.09 1.76 5.53
C ALA A 394 -23.20 2.16 4.56
N THR A 395 -23.23 3.43 4.12
CA THR A 395 -24.35 4.02 3.36
C THR A 395 -23.97 4.36 1.92
N GLY A 396 -22.67 4.38 1.59
CA GLY A 396 -22.16 4.93 0.34
C GLY A 396 -22.17 6.46 0.28
N CYS A 397 -22.65 7.13 1.33
CA CYS A 397 -22.68 8.59 1.46
C CYS A 397 -21.91 9.01 2.72
N LEU A 398 -21.24 10.16 2.69
CA LEU A 398 -20.49 10.62 3.85
C LEU A 398 -21.42 10.93 5.03
N SER A 399 -21.24 10.23 6.15
CA SER A 399 -21.95 10.51 7.40
C SER A 399 -21.10 11.39 8.31
N ALA A 400 -21.71 12.38 8.96
CA ALA A 400 -21.07 13.15 10.01
C ALA A 400 -20.91 12.34 11.30
N GLY A 401 -19.99 12.77 12.16
CA GLY A 401 -19.73 12.18 13.47
C GLY A 401 -18.30 11.68 13.63
N SER A 402 -18.00 11.23 14.85
CA SER A 402 -16.70 10.71 15.22
C SER A 402 -16.71 9.19 15.35
N GLY A 403 -15.55 8.57 15.16
CA GLY A 403 -15.38 7.14 15.30
C GLY A 403 -13.94 6.70 15.17
N ASP A 404 -13.75 5.39 15.24
CA ASP A 404 -12.48 4.72 15.01
C ASP A 404 -12.47 4.12 13.59
N THR A 405 -11.33 4.20 12.90
CA THR A 405 -11.14 3.55 11.60
C THR A 405 -9.88 2.69 11.56
N ASP A 406 -10.09 1.42 11.24
CA ASP A 406 -9.08 0.45 10.83
C ASP A 406 -9.20 0.11 9.33
N ILE A 407 -9.80 1.01 8.52
CA ILE A 407 -10.07 0.72 7.11
C ILE A 407 -8.77 0.41 6.36
N PHE A 408 -8.75 -0.75 5.71
CA PHE A 408 -7.66 -1.13 4.81
C PHE A 408 -8.09 -1.01 3.34
N LEU A 409 -7.64 0.05 2.68
CA LEU A 409 -7.95 0.32 1.28
C LEU A 409 -6.90 -0.34 0.39
N THR A 410 -7.31 -1.42 -0.29
CA THR A 410 -6.47 -2.23 -1.19
C THR A 410 -7.12 -2.38 -2.57
N PRO A 411 -6.36 -2.71 -3.63
CA PRO A 411 -6.92 -2.84 -4.98
C PRO A 411 -8.17 -3.72 -5.05
N GLY A 412 -9.24 -3.16 -5.64
CA GLY A 412 -10.58 -3.75 -5.66
C GLY A 412 -11.54 -3.16 -4.62
N CYS A 413 -11.08 -2.28 -3.74
CA CYS A 413 -11.97 -1.46 -2.93
C CYS A 413 -12.70 -0.41 -3.80
N ARG A 414 -13.95 -0.13 -3.44
CA ARG A 414 -14.73 0.98 -4.01
C ARG A 414 -14.53 2.23 -3.15
N PHE A 415 -14.31 3.36 -3.81
CA PHE A 415 -14.27 4.68 -3.19
C PHE A 415 -15.60 5.39 -3.46
N ASN A 416 -16.26 5.84 -2.40
CA ASN A 416 -17.55 6.52 -2.46
C ASN A 416 -17.40 8.03 -2.50
N VAL A 417 -16.40 8.57 -1.80
CA VAL A 417 -16.29 10.01 -1.55
C VAL A 417 -15.20 10.66 -2.38
N ALA A 418 -13.95 10.23 -2.27
CA ALA A 418 -12.83 10.92 -2.89
C ALA A 418 -12.80 10.69 -4.41
N ASP A 419 -12.75 11.78 -5.19
CA ASP A 419 -12.66 11.75 -6.65
C ASP A 419 -11.24 12.08 -7.13
N CYS A 420 -10.51 12.90 -6.37
CA CYS A 420 -9.10 13.23 -6.56
C CYS A 420 -8.34 13.09 -5.23
N LEU A 421 -7.07 12.71 -5.30
CA LEU A 421 -6.18 12.55 -4.14
C LEU A 421 -4.89 13.32 -4.36
N ILE A 422 -4.54 14.18 -3.42
CA ILE A 422 -3.21 14.80 -3.31
C ILE A 422 -2.44 14.04 -2.23
N THR A 423 -1.28 13.49 -2.56
CA THR A 423 -0.48 12.73 -1.59
C THR A 423 1.01 12.79 -1.90
N ASN A 424 1.86 12.41 -0.95
CA ASN A 424 3.28 12.20 -1.20
C ASN A 424 3.53 10.87 -1.92
N PHE A 425 4.78 10.62 -2.33
CA PHE A 425 5.23 9.28 -2.72
C PHE A 425 5.53 8.40 -1.49
N HIS A 426 5.14 7.12 -1.58
CA HIS A 426 5.15 6.15 -0.47
C HIS A 426 6.23 5.05 -0.61
N LEU A 427 6.49 4.30 0.47
CA LEU A 427 7.56 3.28 0.51
C LEU A 427 7.08 2.05 -0.27
N PRO A 428 7.99 1.26 -0.84
CA PRO A 428 7.67 -0.09 -1.29
C PRO A 428 7.07 -0.89 -0.12
N LYS A 429 6.14 -1.79 -0.43
CA LYS A 429 5.50 -2.69 0.55
C LYS A 429 4.76 -1.97 1.68
N SER A 430 4.31 -0.72 1.46
CA SER A 430 3.55 0.06 2.45
C SER A 430 2.04 -0.02 2.21
N THR A 431 1.26 0.09 3.29
CA THR A 431 -0.21 0.19 3.23
C THR A 431 -0.67 1.41 2.43
N LEU A 432 0.08 2.50 2.48
CA LEU A 432 -0.18 3.71 1.70
C LEU A 432 0.00 3.49 0.19
N LEU A 433 1.02 2.72 -0.22
CA LEU A 433 1.20 2.33 -1.63
C LEU A 433 0.03 1.47 -2.12
N MET A 434 -0.49 0.59 -1.26
CA MET A 434 -1.68 -0.22 -1.58
C MET A 434 -2.93 0.66 -1.74
N LEU A 435 -3.11 1.67 -0.89
CA LEU A 435 -4.20 2.64 -0.98
C LEU A 435 -4.17 3.42 -2.29
N VAL A 436 -3.03 4.02 -2.66
CA VAL A 436 -2.94 4.76 -3.93
C VAL A 436 -3.10 3.82 -5.13
N SER A 437 -2.65 2.57 -5.03
CA SER A 437 -2.90 1.53 -6.04
C SER A 437 -4.37 1.16 -6.15
N ALA A 438 -5.11 1.17 -5.05
CA ALA A 438 -6.55 0.99 -5.06
C ALA A 438 -7.26 2.19 -5.72
N PHE A 439 -6.75 3.40 -5.49
CA PHE A 439 -7.37 4.64 -5.95
C PHE A 439 -7.18 4.91 -7.45
N ALA A 440 -5.96 4.76 -7.96
CA ALA A 440 -5.60 5.07 -9.36
C ALA A 440 -5.40 3.82 -10.23
N GLY A 441 -5.35 2.63 -9.62
CA GLY A 441 -5.07 1.36 -10.27
C GLY A 441 -3.60 0.94 -10.17
N THR A 442 -3.36 -0.36 -9.93
CA THR A 442 -2.02 -0.91 -9.64
C THR A 442 -1.01 -0.67 -10.76
N GLU A 443 -1.37 -0.93 -12.02
CA GLU A 443 -0.44 -0.72 -13.15
C GLU A 443 -0.12 0.76 -13.37
N GLU A 444 -1.09 1.64 -13.10
CA GLU A 444 -0.91 3.08 -13.24
C GLU A 444 0.04 3.61 -12.16
N ILE A 445 -0.13 3.19 -10.91
CA ILE A 445 0.80 3.52 -9.83
C ILE A 445 2.21 3.00 -10.11
N ARG A 446 2.35 1.78 -10.66
CA ARG A 446 3.67 1.26 -11.09
C ARG A 446 4.32 2.16 -12.15
N ARG A 447 3.55 2.67 -13.11
CA ARG A 447 4.03 3.62 -14.13
C ARG A 447 4.46 4.94 -13.51
N ILE A 448 3.62 5.52 -12.65
CA ILE A 448 3.87 6.79 -11.93
C ILE A 448 5.14 6.70 -11.10
N TYR A 449 5.31 5.63 -10.31
CA TYR A 449 6.46 5.47 -9.42
C TYR A 449 7.76 5.22 -10.18
N ARG A 450 7.72 4.48 -11.29
CA ARG A 450 8.88 4.30 -12.17
C ARG A 450 9.35 5.64 -12.73
N HIS A 451 8.42 6.43 -13.28
CA HIS A 451 8.70 7.79 -13.77
C HIS A 451 9.25 8.68 -12.65
N ALA A 452 8.66 8.61 -11.45
CA ALA A 452 9.11 9.39 -10.31
C ALA A 452 10.57 9.07 -9.91
N VAL A 453 10.94 7.79 -9.90
CA VAL A 453 12.33 7.36 -9.65
C VAL A 453 13.25 7.81 -10.78
N GLU A 454 12.87 7.60 -12.04
CA GLU A 454 13.65 7.99 -13.22
C GLU A 454 13.89 9.51 -13.30
N ARG A 455 12.93 10.31 -12.81
CA ARG A 455 12.99 11.78 -12.77
C ARG A 455 13.47 12.32 -11.44
N GLU A 456 14.02 11.47 -10.56
CA GLU A 456 14.58 11.84 -9.26
C GLU A 456 13.63 12.70 -8.40
N TYR A 457 12.35 12.33 -8.38
CA TYR A 457 11.42 12.88 -7.39
C TYR A 457 11.88 12.49 -5.99
N ARG A 458 11.66 13.38 -5.04
CA ARG A 458 11.90 13.12 -3.63
C ARG A 458 10.67 12.43 -3.04
N PHE A 459 10.88 11.40 -2.25
CA PHE A 459 9.83 10.58 -1.66
C PHE A 459 9.58 10.98 -0.20
N PHE A 460 8.47 10.48 0.37
CA PHE A 460 8.14 10.58 1.79
C PHE A 460 7.67 11.94 2.31
N SER A 461 7.60 12.07 3.64
CA SER A 461 7.04 13.20 4.39
C SER A 461 7.45 14.57 3.84
N TYR A 462 8.75 14.73 3.55
CA TYR A 462 9.34 15.97 3.08
C TYR A 462 9.67 15.97 1.58
N GLY A 463 9.26 14.92 0.88
CA GLY A 463 9.49 14.76 -0.54
C GLY A 463 8.58 15.66 -1.38
N ASP A 464 8.30 15.21 -2.57
CA ASP A 464 7.42 15.85 -3.52
C ASP A 464 6.00 15.27 -3.44
N ALA A 465 5.07 15.86 -4.19
CA ALA A 465 3.67 15.50 -4.20
C ALA A 465 3.24 14.86 -5.53
N MET A 466 2.12 14.16 -5.50
CA MET A 466 1.39 13.73 -6.68
C MET A 466 -0.10 14.03 -6.53
N VAL A 467 -0.73 14.33 -7.68
CA VAL A 467 -2.17 14.36 -7.85
C VAL A 467 -2.59 13.09 -8.58
N LEU A 468 -3.57 12.39 -8.01
CA LEU A 468 -4.17 11.20 -8.59
C LEU A 468 -5.65 11.46 -8.83
N GLY A 469 -6.16 11.09 -10.01
CA GLY A 469 -7.59 10.95 -10.24
C GLY A 469 -8.06 9.51 -9.96
N ARG A 470 -9.27 9.37 -9.41
CA ARG A 470 -9.86 8.04 -9.18
C ARG A 470 -10.06 7.31 -10.50
N LYS A 471 -9.59 6.06 -10.57
CA LYS A 471 -9.93 5.13 -11.65
C LYS A 471 -11.00 4.18 -11.13
N GLU A 472 -12.13 4.08 -11.83
CA GLU A 472 -13.15 3.11 -11.45
C GLU A 472 -12.58 1.69 -11.52
N ALA A 473 -12.87 0.88 -10.51
CA ALA A 473 -12.49 -0.52 -10.50
C ALA A 473 -13.28 -1.24 -11.60
N VAL A 474 -12.57 -1.80 -12.58
CA VAL A 474 -13.14 -2.66 -13.65
C VAL A 474 -13.46 -4.04 -13.11
#